data_AF-A0A0F9EPA6-F1
#
_entry.id   AF-A0A0F9EPA6-F1
#
_cell.length_a   1.000
_cell.length_b   1.000
_cell.length_c   1.000
_cell.angle_alpha   90.00
_cell.angle_beta   90.00
_cell.angle_gamma   90.00
#
_symmetry.space_group_name_H-M   'P 1'
#
loop_
_entity.id
_entity.type
_entity.pdbx_description
1 polymer ?
#
loop_
_entity_poly.entity_id
_entity_poly.type
_entity_poly.pdbx_seq_one_letter_code
_entity_poly.pdbx_strand_id
1 'polypeptide(L)' 'MEQADVVNAFVEIARRDSSFPIPLMRLVVSVFAEKLGTTPEELGRIIGARDRELYGETTRYTGEE' A
#
# COMPACT_ATOMS: atom_id res chain seq x y z
N MET A 1 10.14 10.50 -9.53
CA MET A 1 8.97 9.65 -9.35
C MET A 1 7.91 10.48 -8.70
N GLU A 2 6.73 10.55 -9.31
CA GLU A 2 5.61 11.26 -8.71
C GLU A 2 5.00 10.37 -7.61
N GLN A 3 4.36 10.99 -6.61
CA GLN A 3 3.72 10.26 -5.50
C GLN A 3 2.70 9.22 -6.03
N ALA A 4 2.03 9.53 -7.14
CA ALA A 4 1.09 8.64 -7.81
C ALA A 4 1.73 7.33 -8.32
N ASP A 5 2.98 7.38 -8.81
CA ASP A 5 3.68 6.18 -9.30
C ASP A 5 3.97 5.20 -8.17
N VAL A 6 4.37 5.72 -7.01
CA VAL A 6 4.67 4.92 -5.81
C VAL A 6 3.40 4.26 -5.30
N VAL A 7 2.31 5.01 -5.19
CA VAL A 7 1.02 4.48 -4.71
C VAL A 7 0.49 3.42 -5.68
N ASN A 8 0.55 3.65 -7.00
CA ASN A 8 0.15 2.65 -8.00
C ASN A 8 1.00 1.37 -7.85
N ALA A 9 2.32 1.49 -7.66
CA ALA A 9 3.19 0.33 -7.47
C ALA A 9 2.81 -0.48 -6.21
N PHE A 10 2.46 0.18 -5.11
CA PHE A 10 1.98 -0.51 -3.91
C PHE A 10 0.68 -1.29 -4.17
N VAL A 11 -0.27 -0.69 -4.88
CA VAL A 11 -1.52 -1.37 -5.26
C VAL A 11 -1.21 -2.61 -6.11
N GLU A 12 -0.31 -2.50 -7.09
CA GLU A 12 0.08 -3.63 -7.94
C GLU A 12 0.74 -4.76 -7.14
N ILE A 13 1.64 -4.42 -6.21
CA ILE A 13 2.30 -5.41 -5.34
C ILE A 13 1.26 -6.11 -4.47
N ALA A 14 0.38 -5.35 -3.83
CA ALA A 14 -0.68 -5.87 -2.98
C ALA A 14 -1.61 -6.85 -3.73
N ARG A 15 -1.92 -6.57 -4.99
CA ARG A 15 -2.75 -7.44 -5.81
C ARG A 15 -2.03 -8.66 -6.34
N ARG A 16 -0.74 -8.55 -6.68
CA ARG A 16 0.06 -9.69 -7.17
C ARG A 16 0.40 -10.68 -6.05
N ASP A 17 0.58 -10.18 -4.84
CA ASP A 17 0.93 -11.00 -3.67
C ASP A 17 0.19 -10.49 -2.44
N SER A 18 -1.11 -10.80 -2.35
CA SER A 18 -1.92 -10.47 -1.17
C SER A 18 -1.49 -11.27 0.07
N SER A 19 -0.68 -12.32 -0.09
CA SER A 19 -0.09 -13.12 0.98
C SER A 19 1.22 -12.56 1.53
N PHE A 20 1.71 -11.43 1.01
CA PHE A 20 2.93 -10.83 1.51
C PHE A 20 2.84 -10.57 3.03
N PRO A 21 3.85 -10.97 3.83
CA PRO A 21 3.76 -10.91 5.29
C PRO A 21 3.41 -9.53 5.81
N ILE A 22 2.42 -9.46 6.71
CA ILE A 22 1.88 -8.19 7.22
C ILE A 22 2.95 -7.36 7.95
N PRO A 23 3.83 -7.92 8.80
CA PRO A 23 4.91 -7.15 9.42
C PRO A 23 5.84 -6.49 8.42
N LEU A 24 6.15 -7.19 7.32
CA LEU A 24 7.01 -6.65 6.27
C LEU A 24 6.27 -5.56 5.49
N MET A 25 4.98 -5.74 5.19
CA MET A 25 4.18 -4.69 4.54
C MET A 25 4.11 -3.43 5.41
N ARG A 26 3.89 -3.57 6.72
CA ARG A 26 3.90 -2.46 7.68
C ARG A 26 5.25 -1.73 7.68
N LEU A 27 6.36 -2.45 7.66
CA LEU A 27 7.70 -1.84 7.56
C LEU A 27 7.87 -1.05 6.27
N VAL A 28 7.50 -1.63 5.13
CA VAL A 28 7.61 -0.96 3.82
C VAL A 28 6.76 0.31 3.80
N VAL A 29 5.47 0.24 4.15
CA VAL A 29 4.59 1.41 4.23
C VAL A 29 5.16 2.48 5.17
N SER A 30 5.75 2.09 6.31
CA SER A 30 6.33 3.04 7.26
C SER A 30 7.52 3.80 6.69
N VAL A 31 8.46 3.10 6.03
CA VAL A 31 9.64 3.70 5.40
C VAL A 31 9.23 4.67 4.27
N PHE A 32 8.21 4.31 3.50
CA PHE A 32 7.72 5.17 2.42
C PHE A 32 6.94 6.38 2.95
N ALA A 33 6.14 6.22 4.01
CA ALA A 33 5.43 7.31 4.65
C ALA A 33 6.39 8.38 5.17
N GLU A 34 7.48 7.97 5.84
CA GLU A 34 8.53 8.87 6.31
C GLU A 34 9.16 9.67 5.15
N LYS A 35 9.53 9.00 4.05
CA LYS A 35 10.11 9.64 2.87
C LYS A 35 9.17 10.64 2.19
N LEU A 36 7.87 10.41 2.28
CA LEU A 36 6.83 11.27 1.71
C LEU A 36 6.34 12.35 2.69
N GLY A 37 6.85 12.38 3.93
CA GLY A 37 6.43 13.34 4.96
C GLY A 37 5.00 13.14 5.44
N THR A 38 4.51 11.89 5.45
CA THR A 38 3.17 11.50 5.92
C THR A 38 3.25 10.39 6.98
N THR A 39 2.12 9.92 7.51
CA THR A 39 2.07 8.79 8.46
C THR A 39 1.76 7.47 7.74
N PRO A 40 2.14 6.31 8.31
CA PRO A 40 1.81 5.00 7.74
C PRO A 40 0.30 4.80 7.56
N GLU A 41 -0.52 5.29 8.50
CA GLU A 41 -1.99 5.19 8.43
C GLU A 41 -2.58 6.06 7.33
N GLU A 42 -2.00 7.23 7.07
CA GLU A 42 -2.44 8.10 5.98
C GLU A 42 -2.01 7.54 4.62
N LEU A 43 -0.77 7.07 4.49
CA LEU A 43 -0.32 6.40 3.27
C LEU A 43 -1.13 5.13 2.99
N GLY A 44 -1.43 4.32 4.01
CA GLY A 44 -2.28 3.14 3.86
C GLY A 44 -3.70 3.48 3.38
N ARG A 45 -4.28 4.59 3.88
CA ARG A 45 -5.57 5.10 3.39
C ARG A 45 -5.50 5.54 1.93
N ILE A 46 -4.43 6.22 1.53
CA ILE A 46 -4.21 6.65 0.14
C ILE A 46 -4.08 5.43 -0.78
N ILE A 47 -3.29 4.42 -0.40
CA ILE A 47 -3.13 3.17 -1.15
C ILE A 47 -4.49 2.47 -1.30
N GLY A 48 -5.25 2.30 -0.22
CA GLY A 48 -6.57 1.68 -0.28
C GLY A 48 -7.57 2.47 -1.14
N ALA A 49 -7.60 3.79 -1.04
CA ALA A 49 -8.46 4.63 -1.88
C ALA A 49 -8.09 4.48 -3.36
N ARG A 50 -6.79 4.46 -3.68
CA ARG A 50 -6.29 4.29 -5.04
C ARG A 50 -6.59 2.90 -5.60
N ASP A 51 -6.48 1.85 -4.80
CA ASP A 51 -6.84 0.49 -5.19
C ASP A 51 -8.32 0.41 -5.62
N ARG A 52 -9.21 0.97 -4.80
CA ARG A 52 -10.64 1.06 -5.13
C ARG A 52 -10.89 1.89 -6.38
N GLU A 53 -10.18 2.99 -6.57
CA GLU A 53 -10.31 3.83 -7.77
C GLU A 53 -9.91 3.06 -9.04
N LEU A 54 -8.81 2.30 -8.99
CA LEU A 54 -8.29 1.56 -10.14
C LEU A 54 -9.10 0.29 -10.46
N TYR A 55 -9.63 -0.37 -9.43
CA TYR A 55 -10.15 -1.74 -9.55
C TYR A 55 -11.56 -1.94 -8.99
N GLY A 56 -12.23 -0.89 -8.50
CA GLY A 56 -13.60 -0.93 -7.97
C GLY A 56 -13.72 -1.45 -6.54
N GLU A 57 -12.73 -2.16 -6.01
CA GLU A 57 -12.68 -2.65 -4.63
C GLU A 57 -11.27 -2.61 -4.06
N THR A 58 -11.17 -2.66 -2.73
CA THR A 58 -9.89 -2.75 -2.02
C THR A 58 -9.45 -4.20 -1.87
N THR A 59 -8.18 -4.48 -2.17
CA THR A 59 -7.55 -5.77 -1.97
C THR A 59 -7.49 -6.09 -0.48
N ARG A 60 -7.97 -7.28 -0.12
CA ARG A 60 -7.85 -7.79 1.24
C ARG A 60 -6.51 -8.50 1.39
N TYR A 61 -5.65 -8.00 2.28
CA TYR A 61 -4.42 -8.71 2.64
C TYR A 61 -4.74 -10.00 3.40
N THR A 62 -4.02 -11.06 3.04
CA THR A 62 -4.15 -12.41 3.59
C THR A 62 -2.81 -12.97 4.07
N GLY A 63 -1.76 -12.14 4.10
CA GLY A 63 -0.47 -12.51 4.68
C GLY A 63 -0.57 -12.83 6.17
N GLU A 64 0.42 -13.55 6.67
CA GLU A 64 0.53 -13.86 8.10
C GLU A 64 0.87 -12.58 8.90
N GLU A 65 0.32 -12.47 10.12
CA GLU A 65 0.60 -11.40 11.10
C GLU A 65 1.96 -11.55 11.78
#